data_AF-G0QRB9-F1
#
_entry.id   AF-G0QRB9-F1
#
_cell.length_a   1.000
_cell.length_b   1.000
_cell.length_c   1.000
_cell.angle_alpha   90.00
_cell.angle_beta   90.00
_cell.angle_gamma   90.00
#
_symmetry.space_group_name_H-M   'P 1'
#
loop_
_entity.id
_entity.type
_entity.pdbx_description
1 polymer ?
#
loop_
_entity_poly.entity_id
_entity_poly.type
_entity_poly.pdbx_seq_one_letter_code
_entity_poly.pdbx_strand_id
1 'polypeptide(L)'
;MFHSLVFSQSLIKLFVGSPQDYNIDPSKGDLFIGFPHILAWIKNHYSCNTLIGMPLENSGSKGTVGSHWEKTAIQNDIMTGVAQIGDTVWSGLNNALLQDSGWYEINNTSLFDNTEWGKNKGCSFIQEYCRSVNNFPEFCTQEEQEGIDFTYSGLGQCTNRDNLMNNCKYILLYSNTECMNSQNTKYYESFVQQANCVLGPQSKAFQSSIVPFTAQSIISQVLCYQYSCNNNNSQINIQFGNQTLQCSQNNQIVNAPKGFKGVLQCPQNILQFCQNKRWCKNFCYSNGYCINGVCKCIQGAQGEFCQCDRGTFYSEEKGCSKCNTQNCQYCDSRDECLQCHDGYGLNNKQCVKCNDSKCLVCKEYDNCTKCMEDTSLKNGVCFGKMLQIMSFVSFILFIQVFI
;
A
#
# COMPACT_ATOMS: atom_id res chain seq x y z
N MET A 1 18.24 -11.07 3.12
CA MET A 1 18.03 -11.95 4.30
C MET A 1 17.53 -13.33 3.88
N PHE A 2 16.35 -13.47 3.27
CA PHE A 2 15.76 -14.79 2.98
C PHE A 2 16.65 -15.72 2.14
N HIS A 3 17.37 -15.18 1.15
CA HIS A 3 18.36 -15.97 0.38
C HIS A 3 19.44 -16.61 1.23
N SER A 4 19.91 -15.90 2.26
CA SER A 4 20.94 -16.40 3.19
C SER A 4 20.39 -17.43 4.16
N LEU A 5 19.08 -17.41 4.40
CA LEU A 5 18.41 -18.32 5.34
C LEU A 5 18.01 -19.64 4.68
N VAL A 6 17.45 -19.60 3.46
CA VAL A 6 16.85 -20.79 2.86
C VAL A 6 16.80 -20.78 1.33
N PHE A 7 16.56 -19.63 0.69
CA PHE A 7 16.22 -19.60 -0.72
C PHE A 7 17.39 -19.23 -1.62
N SER A 8 18.23 -20.21 -1.94
CA SER A 8 19.20 -20.06 -3.04
C SER A 8 19.47 -21.41 -3.69
N GLN A 9 19.91 -21.39 -4.94
CA GLN A 9 20.16 -22.62 -5.70
C GLN A 9 21.15 -23.57 -5.00
N SER A 10 22.14 -23.04 -4.28
CA SER A 10 23.11 -23.84 -3.52
C SER A 10 22.54 -24.41 -2.23
N LEU A 11 21.69 -23.65 -1.53
CA LEU A 11 21.06 -24.06 -0.28
C LEU A 11 19.98 -25.12 -0.48
N ILE A 12 19.19 -25.00 -1.55
CA ILE A 12 18.09 -25.93 -1.84
C ILE A 12 18.60 -27.38 -1.80
N LYS A 13 19.79 -27.65 -2.35
CA LYS A 13 20.48 -28.96 -2.40
C LYS A 13 20.83 -29.57 -1.05
N LEU A 14 20.77 -28.78 0.02
CA LEU A 14 21.14 -29.16 1.38
C LEU A 14 19.92 -29.40 2.28
N PHE A 15 18.71 -29.33 1.73
CA PHE A 15 17.48 -29.56 2.47
C PHE A 15 17.41 -30.99 3.01
N VAL A 16 16.80 -31.15 4.19
CA VAL A 16 16.69 -32.46 4.86
C VAL A 16 15.76 -33.37 4.05
N GLY A 17 16.19 -34.61 3.80
CA GLY A 17 15.37 -35.60 3.10
C GLY A 17 15.29 -35.37 1.59
N SER A 18 16.15 -34.53 1.04
CA SER A 18 16.07 -34.22 -0.37
C SER A 18 16.60 -35.34 -1.26
N PRO A 19 15.87 -35.75 -2.32
CA PRO A 19 16.42 -36.64 -3.33
C PRO A 19 17.66 -36.01 -3.97
N GLN A 20 18.67 -36.82 -4.33
CA GLN A 20 19.84 -36.34 -5.08
C GLN A 20 19.44 -35.61 -6.38
N ASP A 21 18.32 -36.04 -6.96
CA ASP A 21 17.66 -35.42 -8.11
C ASP A 21 16.30 -34.88 -7.67
N TYR A 22 16.30 -33.67 -7.14
CA TYR A 22 15.22 -32.71 -7.41
C TYR A 22 14.88 -32.85 -8.88
N ASN A 23 13.61 -32.85 -9.27
CA ASN A 23 13.20 -32.88 -10.69
C ASN A 23 13.55 -31.55 -11.41
N ILE A 24 14.80 -31.12 -11.29
CA ILE A 24 15.49 -30.21 -12.18
C ILE A 24 15.66 -31.05 -13.43
N ASP A 25 14.76 -30.88 -14.40
CA ASP A 25 14.95 -31.46 -15.72
C ASP A 25 15.63 -30.39 -16.62
N PRO A 26 16.97 -30.31 -16.62
CA PRO A 26 17.68 -29.38 -17.49
C PRO A 26 17.48 -29.73 -18.97
N SER A 27 16.94 -30.91 -19.30
CA SER A 27 16.64 -31.31 -20.68
C SER A 27 15.26 -30.82 -21.16
N LYS A 28 14.38 -30.35 -20.26
CA LYS A 28 13.10 -29.71 -20.59
C LYS A 28 13.07 -28.19 -20.45
N GLY A 29 14.11 -27.56 -19.88
CA GLY A 29 14.22 -26.11 -19.80
C GLY A 29 13.44 -25.44 -18.65
N ASP A 30 12.64 -26.19 -17.89
CA ASP A 30 11.88 -25.67 -16.75
C ASP A 30 12.44 -26.21 -15.43
N LEU A 31 13.00 -25.32 -14.62
CA LEU A 31 13.50 -25.61 -13.27
C LEU A 31 12.31 -25.54 -12.28
N PHE A 32 12.05 -26.58 -11.49
CA PHE A 32 10.99 -26.55 -10.48
C PHE A 32 11.37 -27.29 -9.19
N ILE A 33 10.69 -26.97 -8.10
CA ILE A 33 10.82 -27.68 -6.81
C ILE A 33 9.49 -28.24 -6.32
N GLY A 34 9.49 -29.52 -5.96
CA GLY A 34 8.30 -30.32 -5.66
C GLY A 34 8.33 -30.92 -4.27
N PHE A 35 8.66 -30.13 -3.26
CA PHE A 35 8.66 -30.60 -1.87
C PHE A 35 7.24 -30.67 -1.26
N PRO A 36 7.03 -31.47 -0.19
CA PRO A 36 5.69 -31.74 0.33
C PRO A 36 4.87 -30.50 0.70
N HIS A 37 5.42 -29.53 1.42
CA HIS A 37 4.67 -28.34 1.83
C HIS A 37 4.44 -27.40 0.65
N ILE A 38 5.43 -27.23 -0.24
CA ILE A 38 5.30 -26.48 -1.49
C ILE A 38 4.18 -27.07 -2.35
N LEU A 39 4.19 -28.39 -2.56
CA LEU A 39 3.15 -29.10 -3.32
C LEU A 39 1.78 -28.92 -2.71
N ALA A 40 1.65 -29.05 -1.39
CA ALA A 40 0.37 -28.83 -0.70
C ALA A 40 -0.14 -27.40 -0.92
N TRP A 41 0.74 -26.40 -0.80
CA TRP A 41 0.38 -25.00 -0.97
C TRP A 41 -0.03 -24.69 -2.43
N ILE A 42 0.77 -25.07 -3.43
CA ILE A 42 0.47 -24.74 -4.84
C ILE A 42 -0.77 -25.48 -5.35
N LYS A 43 -0.98 -26.74 -4.95
CA LYS A 43 -2.17 -27.51 -5.38
C LYS A 43 -3.45 -26.85 -4.89
N ASN A 44 -3.43 -26.36 -3.65
CA ASN A 44 -4.53 -25.60 -3.06
C ASN A 44 -4.67 -24.22 -3.72
N HIS A 45 -3.59 -23.45 -3.82
CA HIS A 45 -3.60 -22.08 -4.36
C HIS A 45 -4.12 -22.04 -5.79
N TYR A 46 -3.58 -22.85 -6.69
CA TYR A 46 -4.01 -22.87 -8.10
C TYR A 46 -5.27 -23.73 -8.35
N SER A 47 -5.77 -24.47 -7.35
CA SER A 47 -6.81 -25.50 -7.54
C SER A 47 -6.42 -26.54 -8.62
N CYS A 48 -5.20 -27.08 -8.54
CA CYS A 48 -4.67 -28.05 -9.50
C CYS A 48 -3.92 -29.20 -8.80
N ASN A 49 -4.58 -30.34 -8.62
CA ASN A 49 -4.02 -31.48 -7.87
C ASN A 49 -2.90 -32.25 -8.60
N THR A 50 -2.74 -32.03 -9.91
CA THR A 50 -1.74 -32.70 -10.76
C THR A 50 -0.38 -31.99 -10.78
N LEU A 51 -0.22 -30.86 -10.07
CA LEU A 51 1.07 -30.19 -9.98
C LEU A 51 2.13 -31.07 -9.31
N ILE A 52 3.31 -31.09 -9.92
CA ILE A 52 4.47 -31.85 -9.47
C ILE A 52 5.58 -30.96 -8.89
N GLY A 53 5.40 -29.63 -8.95
CA GLY A 53 6.27 -28.67 -8.30
C GLY A 53 5.94 -27.23 -8.69
N MET A 54 6.58 -26.30 -7.97
CA MET A 54 6.54 -24.87 -8.25
C MET A 54 7.72 -24.50 -9.16
N PRO A 55 7.50 -23.81 -10.28
CA PRO A 55 8.57 -23.33 -11.14
C PRO A 55 9.45 -22.31 -10.41
N LEU A 56 10.76 -22.42 -10.64
CA LEU A 56 11.76 -21.43 -10.26
C LEU A 56 12.08 -20.57 -11.47
N GLU A 57 12.50 -19.34 -11.19
CA GLU A 57 12.89 -18.38 -12.23
C GLU A 57 13.96 -18.98 -13.15
N ASN A 58 13.70 -18.95 -14.44
CA ASN A 58 14.57 -19.50 -15.50
C ASN A 58 15.21 -18.40 -16.36
N SER A 59 14.84 -17.14 -16.14
CA SER A 59 15.30 -15.98 -16.88
C SER A 59 16.15 -15.02 -16.02
N GLY A 60 16.85 -14.11 -16.69
CA GLY A 60 17.70 -13.11 -16.04
C GLY A 60 19.14 -13.58 -15.80
N SER A 61 19.75 -13.10 -14.72
CA SER A 61 21.17 -13.32 -14.42
C SER A 61 21.40 -14.57 -13.56
N LYS A 62 22.66 -14.97 -13.36
CA LYS A 62 23.02 -16.08 -12.44
C LYS A 62 22.52 -15.88 -11.00
N GLY A 63 22.35 -14.62 -10.55
CA GLY A 63 21.80 -14.32 -9.23
C GLY A 63 20.28 -14.46 -9.16
N THR A 64 19.60 -14.53 -10.31
CA THR A 64 18.15 -14.61 -10.41
C THR A 64 17.72 -16.06 -10.58
N VAL A 65 18.28 -16.74 -11.59
CA VAL A 65 17.89 -18.08 -12.02
C VAL A 65 18.05 -19.09 -10.87
N GLY A 66 16.99 -19.84 -10.59
CA GLY A 66 16.97 -20.91 -9.60
C GLY A 66 17.09 -20.49 -8.13
N SER A 67 17.02 -19.20 -7.83
CA SER A 67 17.03 -18.66 -6.46
C SER A 67 15.80 -17.80 -6.14
N HIS A 68 14.84 -17.75 -7.07
CA HIS A 68 13.59 -17.00 -6.97
C HIS A 68 12.44 -17.84 -7.54
N TRP A 69 11.22 -17.53 -7.12
CA TRP A 69 10.02 -18.08 -7.75
C TRP A 69 9.87 -17.53 -9.16
N GLU A 70 9.38 -18.36 -10.07
CA GLU A 70 8.99 -17.94 -11.41
C GLU A 70 7.97 -16.80 -11.33
N LYS A 71 8.36 -15.62 -11.81
CA LYS A 71 7.55 -14.42 -11.62
C LYS A 71 6.21 -14.52 -12.35
N THR A 72 6.16 -15.16 -13.52
CA THR A 72 4.90 -15.37 -14.25
C THR A 72 3.88 -16.15 -13.42
N ALA A 73 4.34 -17.08 -12.59
CA ALA A 73 3.50 -17.93 -11.75
C ALA A 73 2.95 -17.22 -10.50
N ILE A 74 3.70 -16.27 -9.92
CA ILE A 74 3.34 -15.61 -8.65
C ILE A 74 3.90 -14.16 -8.57
N GLN A 75 3.46 -13.31 -9.50
CA GLN A 75 4.11 -12.03 -9.82
C GLN A 75 4.38 -11.10 -8.64
N ASN A 76 3.47 -11.04 -7.67
CA ASN A 76 3.57 -10.10 -6.56
C ASN A 76 4.26 -10.66 -5.31
N ASP A 77 4.79 -11.89 -5.35
CA ASP A 77 5.59 -12.42 -4.24
C ASP A 77 6.94 -11.70 -4.13
N ILE A 78 7.35 -11.41 -2.89
CA ILE A 78 8.60 -10.73 -2.60
C ILE A 78 9.85 -11.52 -3.01
N MET A 79 9.72 -12.84 -3.19
CA MET A 79 10.80 -13.74 -3.62
C MET A 79 10.77 -14.04 -5.12
N THR A 80 10.13 -13.19 -5.91
CA THR A 80 10.34 -13.13 -7.37
C THR A 80 11.63 -12.39 -7.70
N GLY A 81 12.18 -12.60 -8.89
CA GLY A 81 13.53 -12.13 -9.28
C GLY A 81 13.72 -10.60 -9.41
N VAL A 82 12.65 -9.81 -9.26
CA VAL A 82 12.68 -8.34 -9.32
C VAL A 82 11.70 -7.79 -8.28
N ALA A 83 12.16 -6.85 -7.45
CA ALA A 83 11.30 -6.16 -6.50
C ALA A 83 10.13 -5.46 -7.21
N GLN A 84 8.90 -5.69 -6.73
CA GLN A 84 7.69 -5.08 -7.27
C GLN A 84 7.33 -3.81 -6.49
N ILE A 85 6.71 -2.87 -7.20
CA ILE A 85 6.08 -1.67 -6.62
C ILE A 85 4.61 -1.99 -6.42
N GLY A 86 3.98 -1.43 -5.38
CA GLY A 86 2.60 -1.73 -5.03
C GLY A 86 2.48 -2.95 -4.12
N ASP A 87 1.45 -3.75 -4.35
CA ASP A 87 0.99 -4.79 -3.42
C ASP A 87 1.87 -6.06 -3.43
N THR A 88 3.07 -5.93 -2.85
CA THR A 88 4.02 -7.03 -2.67
C THR A 88 3.65 -7.87 -1.44
N VAL A 89 3.68 -9.19 -1.59
CA VAL A 89 3.23 -10.15 -0.58
C VAL A 89 4.35 -11.08 -0.13
N TRP A 90 4.32 -11.44 1.16
CA TRP A 90 4.97 -12.65 1.64
C TRP A 90 3.97 -13.81 1.51
N SER A 91 4.00 -14.56 0.41
CA SER A 91 3.03 -15.66 0.25
C SER A 91 3.35 -16.86 1.15
N GLY A 92 2.35 -17.72 1.35
CA GLY A 92 2.54 -18.98 2.09
C GLY A 92 3.53 -19.94 1.42
N LEU A 93 3.87 -19.72 0.15
CA LEU A 93 4.92 -20.47 -0.55
C LEU A 93 6.30 -20.28 0.11
N ASN A 94 6.59 -19.08 0.63
CA ASN A 94 7.84 -18.80 1.34
C ASN A 94 7.90 -19.54 2.69
N ASN A 95 6.77 -19.65 3.39
CA ASN A 95 6.66 -20.47 4.58
C ASN A 95 6.85 -21.96 4.26
N ALA A 96 6.23 -22.45 3.19
CA ALA A 96 6.39 -23.82 2.75
C ALA A 96 7.86 -24.17 2.46
N LEU A 97 8.60 -23.28 1.79
CA LEU A 97 10.03 -23.46 1.53
C LEU A 97 10.87 -23.55 2.82
N LEU A 98 10.60 -22.71 3.81
CA LEU A 98 11.25 -22.78 5.12
C LEU A 98 11.00 -24.13 5.81
N GLN A 99 9.76 -24.65 5.78
CA GLN A 99 9.44 -25.96 6.36
C GLN A 99 10.11 -27.10 5.60
N ASP A 100 10.05 -27.05 4.28
CA ASP A 100 10.64 -28.07 3.40
C ASP A 100 12.17 -28.09 3.46
N SER A 101 12.82 -27.03 3.95
CA SER A 101 14.25 -27.06 4.23
C SER A 101 14.65 -28.04 5.33
N GLY A 102 13.76 -28.29 6.29
CA GLY A 102 14.06 -29.03 7.52
C GLY A 102 14.98 -28.28 8.50
N TRP A 103 15.32 -27.01 8.24
CA TRP A 103 16.15 -26.18 9.13
C TRP A 103 15.34 -25.32 10.08
N TYR A 104 14.07 -25.07 9.75
CA TYR A 104 13.20 -24.16 10.49
C TYR A 104 11.87 -24.82 10.82
N GLU A 105 11.39 -24.56 12.04
CA GLU A 105 10.01 -24.82 12.44
C GLU A 105 9.21 -23.52 12.34
N ILE A 106 8.04 -23.58 11.71
CA ILE A 106 7.11 -22.45 11.62
C ILE A 106 6.00 -22.63 12.65
N ASN A 107 6.03 -21.79 13.69
CA ASN A 107 5.04 -21.83 14.77
C ASN A 107 3.60 -21.56 14.30
N ASN A 108 3.42 -20.74 13.27
CA ASN A 108 2.11 -20.47 12.68
C ASN A 108 2.20 -20.47 11.16
N THR A 109 1.82 -21.57 10.54
CA THR A 109 1.88 -21.77 9.08
C THR A 109 0.89 -20.91 8.31
N SER A 110 -0.11 -20.36 8.99
CA SER A 110 -1.10 -19.45 8.40
C SER A 110 -0.64 -17.98 8.43
N LEU A 111 0.58 -17.71 8.92
CA LEU A 111 1.16 -16.38 8.95
C LEU A 111 1.78 -16.02 7.59
N PHE A 112 0.94 -15.62 6.64
CA PHE A 112 1.37 -15.12 5.33
C PHE A 112 0.36 -14.11 4.78
N ASP A 113 0.80 -13.32 3.79
CA ASP A 113 -0.06 -12.42 3.03
C ASP A 113 -0.86 -13.20 1.98
N ASN A 114 -2.15 -12.88 1.85
CA ASN A 114 -2.96 -13.42 0.77
C ASN A 114 -2.50 -12.88 -0.59
N THR A 115 -2.34 -13.78 -1.56
CA THR A 115 -2.18 -13.43 -2.98
C THR A 115 -3.34 -13.99 -3.78
N GLU A 116 -3.84 -13.21 -4.72
CA GLU A 116 -4.89 -13.63 -5.65
C GLU A 116 -4.33 -13.95 -7.05
N TRP A 117 -3.03 -13.74 -7.27
CA TRP A 117 -2.38 -14.03 -8.55
C TRP A 117 -2.43 -15.54 -8.84
N GLY A 118 -3.17 -15.93 -9.88
CA GLY A 118 -3.34 -17.33 -10.27
C GLY A 118 -4.23 -18.17 -9.36
N LYS A 119 -4.79 -17.58 -8.31
CA LYS A 119 -5.56 -18.34 -7.31
C LYS A 119 -6.84 -18.91 -7.91
N ASN A 120 -7.07 -20.19 -7.70
CA ASN A 120 -8.22 -20.96 -8.20
C ASN A 120 -8.41 -20.90 -9.72
N LYS A 121 -7.35 -20.66 -10.50
CA LYS A 121 -7.41 -20.58 -11.97
C LYS A 121 -7.23 -21.94 -12.68
N GLY A 122 -6.95 -22.99 -11.93
CA GLY A 122 -6.73 -24.34 -12.44
C GLY A 122 -5.34 -24.54 -13.05
N CYS A 123 -5.10 -25.75 -13.56
CA CYS A 123 -3.79 -26.16 -14.06
C CYS A 123 -3.29 -25.32 -15.24
N SER A 124 -4.19 -24.84 -16.10
CA SER A 124 -3.79 -24.11 -17.30
C SER A 124 -3.14 -22.77 -16.97
N PHE A 125 -3.45 -22.14 -15.84
CA PHE A 125 -2.78 -20.90 -15.41
C PHE A 125 -1.29 -21.10 -15.21
N ILE A 126 -0.90 -22.11 -14.46
CA ILE A 126 0.50 -22.35 -14.06
C ILE A 126 1.28 -23.13 -15.12
N GLN A 127 0.61 -23.91 -15.98
CA GLN A 127 1.26 -24.68 -17.04
C GLN A 127 1.39 -23.92 -18.35
N GLU A 128 0.43 -23.05 -18.68
CA GLU A 128 0.37 -22.35 -19.96
C GLU A 128 0.56 -20.82 -19.80
N TYR A 129 0.36 -20.27 -18.59
CA TYR A 129 0.40 -18.83 -18.32
C TYR A 129 -0.52 -18.05 -19.27
N CYS A 130 -0.02 -16.97 -19.86
CA CYS A 130 -0.72 -16.17 -20.86
C CYS A 130 -0.88 -16.85 -22.23
N ARG A 131 -0.29 -18.04 -22.45
CA ARG A 131 -0.52 -18.84 -23.67
C ARG A 131 -1.79 -19.68 -23.57
N SER A 132 -2.42 -19.71 -22.40
CA SER A 132 -3.64 -20.49 -22.21
C SER A 132 -4.78 -19.94 -23.06
N VAL A 133 -5.66 -20.84 -23.50
CA VAL A 133 -6.93 -20.47 -24.14
C VAL A 133 -7.86 -19.72 -23.18
N ASN A 134 -7.64 -19.89 -21.87
CA ASN A 134 -8.32 -19.14 -20.82
C ASN A 134 -7.66 -17.77 -20.67
N ASN A 135 -8.38 -16.70 -21.00
CA ASN A 135 -7.91 -15.33 -20.78
C ASN A 135 -7.95 -15.01 -19.28
N PHE A 136 -6.77 -14.81 -18.68
CA PHE A 136 -6.65 -14.47 -17.26
C PHE A 136 -6.49 -12.96 -17.05
N PRO A 137 -7.23 -12.33 -16.11
CA PRO A 137 -7.14 -10.88 -15.84
C PRO A 137 -5.78 -10.44 -15.30
N GLU A 138 -4.96 -11.36 -14.82
CA GLU A 138 -3.54 -11.17 -14.48
C GLU A 138 -2.71 -10.69 -15.67
N PHE A 139 -3.10 -11.07 -16.90
CA PHE A 139 -2.37 -10.76 -18.12
C PHE A 139 -3.17 -9.79 -19.00
N CYS A 140 -2.56 -8.66 -19.35
CA CYS A 140 -3.14 -7.70 -20.29
C CYS A 140 -2.79 -8.09 -21.74
N THR A 141 -3.54 -7.60 -22.73
CA THR A 141 -3.38 -8.03 -24.13
C THR A 141 -2.78 -6.95 -25.04
N GLN A 142 -3.19 -5.70 -24.86
CA GLN A 142 -2.78 -4.57 -25.70
C GLN A 142 -1.55 -3.88 -25.11
N GLU A 143 -0.41 -3.98 -25.79
CA GLU A 143 0.81 -3.33 -25.35
C GLU A 143 0.66 -1.81 -25.32
N GLU A 144 1.34 -1.16 -24.39
CA GLU A 144 1.30 0.29 -24.15
C GLU A 144 -0.04 0.84 -23.66
N GLN A 145 -1.09 0.00 -23.56
CA GLN A 145 -2.36 0.39 -22.98
C GLN A 145 -2.20 0.67 -21.48
N GLU A 146 -2.62 1.87 -21.07
CA GLU A 146 -2.71 2.25 -19.68
C GLU A 146 -3.90 1.59 -18.98
N GLY A 147 -3.72 1.23 -17.70
CA GLY A 147 -4.74 0.55 -16.92
C GLY A 147 -4.39 0.43 -15.45
N ILE A 148 -5.33 -0.07 -14.66
CA ILE A 148 -5.09 -0.39 -13.25
C ILE A 148 -4.39 -1.74 -13.18
N ASP A 149 -3.34 -1.85 -12.34
CA ASP A 149 -2.67 -3.12 -12.14
C ASP A 149 -3.60 -4.15 -11.45
N PHE A 150 -3.27 -5.44 -11.56
CA PHE A 150 -4.12 -6.53 -11.06
C PHE A 150 -4.48 -6.40 -9.57
N THR A 151 -3.61 -5.80 -8.77
CA THR A 151 -3.81 -5.64 -7.31
C THR A 151 -4.50 -4.32 -6.95
N TYR A 152 -4.89 -3.52 -7.93
CA TYR A 152 -5.51 -2.21 -7.77
C TYR A 152 -4.62 -1.22 -7.00
N SER A 153 -3.30 -1.35 -7.12
CA SER A 153 -2.31 -0.49 -6.46
C SER A 153 -2.17 0.88 -7.10
N GLY A 154 -2.41 1.03 -8.40
CA GLY A 154 -2.29 2.31 -9.10
C GLY A 154 -2.42 2.21 -10.62
N LEU A 155 -2.08 3.30 -11.30
CA LEU A 155 -2.04 3.36 -12.76
C LEU A 155 -0.73 2.77 -13.29
N GLY A 156 -0.82 1.85 -14.24
CA GLY A 156 0.34 1.31 -14.94
C GLY A 156 0.13 1.23 -16.44
N GLN A 157 1.04 0.53 -17.10
CA GLN A 157 1.00 0.28 -18.53
C GLN A 157 1.21 -1.20 -18.83
N CYS A 158 0.45 -1.71 -19.78
CA CYS A 158 0.61 -3.06 -20.29
C CYS A 158 1.93 -3.22 -21.02
N THR A 159 2.79 -4.13 -20.54
CA THR A 159 4.12 -4.32 -21.09
C THR A 159 4.56 -5.78 -21.09
N ASN A 160 5.41 -6.14 -22.04
CA ASN A 160 6.17 -7.40 -22.11
C ASN A 160 7.68 -7.18 -21.87
N ARG A 161 8.09 -5.97 -21.44
CA ARG A 161 9.51 -5.61 -21.30
C ARG A 161 10.20 -6.31 -20.13
N ASP A 162 9.41 -6.91 -19.24
CA ASP A 162 9.90 -7.69 -18.13
C ASP A 162 10.27 -9.11 -18.59
N ASN A 163 11.57 -9.37 -18.67
CA ASN A 163 12.09 -10.64 -19.13
C ASN A 163 11.78 -11.81 -18.18
N LEU A 164 11.37 -11.56 -16.93
CA LEU A 164 10.99 -12.60 -15.98
C LEU A 164 9.52 -13.04 -16.14
N MET A 165 8.75 -12.39 -17.01
CA MET A 165 7.34 -12.71 -17.23
C MET A 165 7.11 -13.67 -18.41
N ASN A 166 8.15 -14.34 -18.93
CA ASN A 166 8.03 -15.31 -20.03
C ASN A 166 7.25 -14.80 -21.26
N ASN A 167 7.47 -13.53 -21.64
CA ASN A 167 6.74 -12.80 -22.68
C ASN A 167 5.25 -12.54 -22.39
N CYS A 168 4.76 -12.91 -21.21
CA CYS A 168 3.43 -12.55 -20.76
C CYS A 168 3.36 -11.06 -20.45
N LYS A 169 2.36 -10.43 -21.06
CA LYS A 169 2.05 -9.03 -20.83
C LYS A 169 1.27 -8.87 -19.55
N TYR A 170 1.64 -7.89 -18.74
CA TYR A 170 0.93 -7.49 -17.53
C TYR A 170 0.99 -5.97 -17.37
N ILE A 171 0.10 -5.43 -16.54
CA ILE A 171 0.15 -4.00 -16.22
C ILE A 171 1.29 -3.77 -15.23
N LEU A 172 2.37 -3.13 -15.69
CA LEU A 172 3.46 -2.66 -14.85
C LEU A 172 3.10 -1.30 -14.25
N LEU A 173 2.99 -1.24 -12.92
CA LEU A 173 2.66 -0.03 -12.18
C LEU A 173 3.72 1.07 -12.35
N TYR A 174 3.28 2.32 -12.58
CA TYR A 174 4.19 3.46 -12.49
C TYR A 174 4.45 3.84 -11.03
N SER A 175 5.72 4.02 -10.66
CA SER A 175 6.08 4.30 -9.27
C SER A 175 5.44 5.57 -8.71
N ASN A 176 5.24 6.58 -9.55
CA ASN A 176 4.68 7.87 -9.19
C ASN A 176 3.13 7.90 -9.17
N THR A 177 2.46 6.79 -9.45
CA THR A 177 0.99 6.66 -9.48
C THR A 177 0.47 5.61 -8.49
N GLU A 178 1.36 5.06 -7.65
CA GLU A 178 0.98 4.13 -6.60
C GLU A 178 0.09 4.85 -5.56
N CYS A 179 -1.14 4.36 -5.38
CA CYS A 179 -2.12 4.93 -4.47
C CYS A 179 -1.76 4.76 -3.00
N MET A 180 -0.98 3.72 -2.68
CA MET A 180 -0.58 3.41 -1.31
C MET A 180 0.55 4.31 -0.80
N ASN A 181 1.27 4.95 -1.71
CA ASN A 181 2.39 5.81 -1.40
C ASN A 181 1.95 7.27 -1.23
N SER A 182 1.94 7.75 0.00
CA SER A 182 1.55 9.12 0.34
C SER A 182 2.48 10.19 -0.23
N GLN A 183 3.66 9.82 -0.76
CA GLN A 183 4.61 10.75 -1.38
C GLN A 183 4.30 11.04 -2.85
N ASN A 184 3.37 10.30 -3.48
CA ASN A 184 2.98 10.48 -4.88
C ASN A 184 2.07 11.69 -5.11
N THR A 185 2.26 12.76 -4.33
CA THR A 185 1.42 13.97 -4.35
C THR A 185 1.53 14.74 -5.65
N LYS A 186 2.69 14.75 -6.32
CA LYS A 186 2.92 15.51 -7.56
C LYS A 186 2.01 15.07 -8.71
N TYR A 187 1.86 13.76 -8.91
CA TYR A 187 0.99 13.25 -9.97
C TYR A 187 -0.48 13.52 -9.68
N TYR A 188 -0.88 13.41 -8.40
CA TYR A 188 -2.26 13.56 -7.98
C TYR A 188 -2.63 14.97 -7.48
N GLU A 189 -1.76 15.97 -7.60
CA GLU A 189 -1.89 17.27 -6.92
C GLU A 189 -3.24 17.94 -7.21
N SER A 190 -3.63 17.99 -8.49
CA SER A 190 -4.92 18.54 -8.92
C SER A 190 -6.09 17.68 -8.42
N PHE A 191 -5.95 16.36 -8.39
CA PHE A 191 -7.02 15.42 -8.03
C PHE A 191 -7.24 15.29 -6.53
N VAL A 192 -6.22 15.50 -5.70
CA VAL A 192 -6.37 15.59 -4.24
C VAL A 192 -7.30 16.76 -3.90
N GLN A 193 -7.16 17.89 -4.60
CA GLN A 193 -8.00 19.07 -4.38
C GLN A 193 -9.37 18.99 -5.07
N GLN A 194 -9.42 18.36 -6.25
CA GLN A 194 -10.58 18.45 -7.15
C GLN A 194 -11.36 17.15 -7.35
N ALA A 195 -10.91 16.02 -6.82
CA ALA A 195 -11.55 14.72 -7.07
C ALA A 195 -11.65 13.85 -5.81
N ASN A 196 -11.40 14.43 -4.62
CA ASN A 196 -11.32 13.70 -3.35
C ASN A 196 -10.36 12.50 -3.43
N CYS A 197 -9.27 12.65 -4.19
CA CYS A 197 -8.22 11.64 -4.27
C CYS A 197 -7.48 11.57 -2.92
N VAL A 198 -7.31 10.36 -2.39
CA VAL A 198 -6.62 10.12 -1.11
C VAL A 198 -5.50 9.11 -1.35
N LEU A 199 -4.28 9.47 -0.99
CA LEU A 199 -3.12 8.58 -1.03
C LEU A 199 -2.79 8.06 0.36
N GLY A 200 -2.29 6.83 0.43
CA GLY A 200 -1.82 6.20 1.66
C GLY A 200 -2.21 4.72 1.74
N PRO A 201 -1.80 4.01 2.81
CA PRO A 201 -1.86 2.55 2.88
C PRO A 201 -3.27 1.96 2.77
N GLN A 202 -4.31 2.76 2.98
CA GLN A 202 -5.71 2.35 2.91
C GLN A 202 -6.39 2.74 1.59
N SER A 203 -5.61 3.19 0.60
CA SER A 203 -6.11 3.61 -0.70
C SER A 203 -5.80 2.60 -1.80
N LYS A 204 -6.76 2.41 -2.69
CA LYS A 204 -6.63 1.63 -3.93
C LYS A 204 -7.08 2.45 -5.12
N ALA A 205 -6.66 2.02 -6.30
CA ALA A 205 -7.00 2.63 -7.58
C ALA A 205 -8.39 2.24 -8.04
N PHE A 206 -9.14 3.21 -8.56
CA PHE A 206 -10.42 3.01 -9.21
C PHE A 206 -10.49 3.84 -10.49
N GLN A 207 -11.20 3.32 -11.48
CA GLN A 207 -11.52 4.07 -12.69
C GLN A 207 -12.69 5.01 -12.36
N SER A 208 -12.47 6.32 -12.45
CA SER A 208 -13.39 7.33 -11.94
C SER A 208 -13.34 8.64 -12.72
N SER A 209 -14.50 9.29 -12.86
CA SER A 209 -14.65 10.67 -13.30
C SER A 209 -15.28 11.56 -12.22
N ILE A 210 -15.30 11.10 -10.97
CA ILE A 210 -15.96 11.78 -9.86
C ILE A 210 -15.20 13.06 -9.48
N VAL A 211 -15.89 14.20 -9.54
CA VAL A 211 -15.39 15.52 -9.14
C VAL A 211 -16.52 16.33 -8.47
N PRO A 212 -16.23 17.34 -7.62
CA PRO A 212 -17.23 18.26 -7.10
C PRO A 212 -18.03 18.93 -8.22
N PHE A 213 -19.30 19.28 -7.97
CA PHE A 213 -20.14 19.97 -8.96
C PHE A 213 -19.53 21.28 -9.48
N THR A 214 -18.75 21.95 -8.64
CA THR A 214 -18.06 23.21 -8.92
C THR A 214 -16.83 23.05 -9.82
N ALA A 215 -16.28 21.84 -9.93
CA ALA A 215 -15.10 21.56 -10.73
C ALA A 215 -15.47 21.29 -12.20
N GLN A 216 -14.50 21.47 -13.10
CA GLN A 216 -14.64 21.07 -14.49
C GLN A 216 -14.78 19.54 -14.58
N SER A 217 -15.68 19.06 -15.44
CA SER A 217 -15.83 17.62 -15.66
C SER A 217 -14.54 17.05 -16.24
N ILE A 218 -14.15 15.87 -15.76
CA ILE A 218 -12.97 15.14 -16.24
C ILE A 218 -13.40 13.90 -17.02
N ILE A 219 -12.51 13.43 -17.89
CA ILE A 219 -12.64 12.09 -18.46
C ILE A 219 -12.38 11.06 -17.37
N SER A 220 -12.97 9.88 -17.53
CA SER A 220 -12.72 8.77 -16.62
C SER A 220 -11.24 8.40 -16.64
N GLN A 221 -10.62 8.36 -15.47
CA GLN A 221 -9.20 8.07 -15.30
C GLN A 221 -8.95 7.34 -13.98
N VAL A 222 -7.71 6.92 -13.73
CA VAL A 222 -7.35 6.21 -12.51
C VAL A 222 -7.15 7.19 -11.34
N LEU A 223 -8.01 7.08 -10.32
CA LEU A 223 -7.96 7.89 -9.10
C LEU A 223 -7.84 6.98 -7.87
N CYS A 224 -7.23 7.52 -6.81
CA CYS A 224 -7.00 6.79 -5.57
C CYS A 224 -8.06 7.14 -4.53
N TYR A 225 -8.73 6.13 -3.99
CA TYR A 225 -9.72 6.33 -2.93
C TYR A 225 -9.49 5.41 -1.76
N GLN A 226 -9.77 5.93 -0.57
CA GLN A 226 -9.84 5.12 0.63
C GLN A 226 -11.06 4.20 0.55
N TYR A 227 -10.86 2.93 0.90
CA TYR A 227 -11.88 1.92 0.82
C TYR A 227 -11.95 1.06 2.08
N SER A 228 -13.05 0.35 2.22
CA SER A 228 -13.21 -0.76 3.16
C SER A 228 -14.07 -1.84 2.52
N CYS A 229 -13.89 -3.09 2.94
CA CYS A 229 -14.72 -4.20 2.52
C CYS A 229 -15.61 -4.65 3.67
N ASN A 230 -16.82 -5.11 3.36
CA ASN A 230 -17.67 -5.74 4.37
C ASN A 230 -17.09 -7.08 4.83
N ASN A 231 -17.63 -7.65 5.91
CA ASN A 231 -17.11 -8.87 6.53
C ASN A 231 -17.08 -10.08 5.58
N ASN A 232 -18.01 -10.14 4.62
CA ASN A 232 -18.11 -11.25 3.66
C ASN A 232 -17.36 -10.99 2.35
N ASN A 233 -16.60 -9.88 2.24
CA ASN A 233 -15.87 -9.49 1.04
C ASN A 233 -16.74 -9.38 -0.23
N SER A 234 -18.03 -9.09 -0.07
CA SER A 234 -19.02 -9.00 -1.17
C SER A 234 -19.37 -7.57 -1.53
N GLN A 235 -18.87 -6.58 -0.78
CA GLN A 235 -19.14 -5.17 -0.99
C GLN A 235 -17.91 -4.33 -0.66
N ILE A 236 -17.65 -3.31 -1.49
CA ILE A 236 -16.63 -2.29 -1.25
C ILE A 236 -17.32 -0.96 -0.93
N ASN A 237 -16.89 -0.34 0.15
CA ASN A 237 -17.34 0.96 0.64
C ASN A 237 -16.21 1.97 0.41
N ILE A 238 -16.41 2.91 -0.50
CA ILE A 238 -15.44 3.93 -0.90
C ILE A 238 -15.81 5.26 -0.23
N GLN A 239 -14.86 5.87 0.46
CA GLN A 239 -15.11 7.06 1.29
C GLN A 239 -15.00 8.36 0.49
N PHE A 240 -16.05 9.19 0.55
CA PHE A 240 -16.14 10.52 -0.03
C PHE A 240 -16.56 11.54 1.03
N GLY A 241 -15.59 12.07 1.79
CA GLY A 241 -15.85 12.92 2.94
C GLY A 241 -16.69 12.19 3.99
N ASN A 242 -17.90 12.68 4.28
CA ASN A 242 -18.84 12.04 5.21
C ASN A 242 -19.81 11.07 4.52
N GLN A 243 -19.66 10.84 3.22
CA GLN A 243 -20.52 9.96 2.43
C GLN A 243 -19.73 8.72 2.00
N THR A 244 -20.44 7.62 1.79
CA THR A 244 -19.86 6.37 1.32
C THR A 244 -20.54 5.94 0.04
N LEU A 245 -19.73 5.65 -0.97
CA LEU A 245 -20.16 5.06 -2.24
C LEU A 245 -19.99 3.55 -2.18
N GLN A 246 -20.96 2.77 -2.67
CA GLN A 246 -20.96 1.31 -2.50
C GLN A 246 -20.88 0.58 -3.85
N CYS A 247 -19.88 -0.28 -3.98
CA CYS A 247 -19.81 -1.29 -5.04
C CYS A 247 -20.37 -2.60 -4.49
N SER A 248 -21.52 -3.03 -5.02
CA SER A 248 -22.21 -4.26 -4.60
C SER A 248 -22.26 -5.33 -5.69
N GLN A 249 -21.87 -4.99 -6.92
CA GLN A 249 -21.80 -5.89 -8.07
C GLN A 249 -20.49 -5.70 -8.84
N ASN A 250 -19.97 -6.77 -9.40
CA ASN A 250 -18.78 -6.77 -10.25
C ASN A 250 -19.00 -5.85 -11.48
N ASN A 251 -18.01 -5.02 -11.81
CA ASN A 251 -18.05 -4.06 -12.92
C ASN A 251 -19.19 -3.01 -12.84
N GLN A 252 -19.86 -2.87 -11.70
CA GLN A 252 -20.93 -1.90 -11.53
C GLN A 252 -20.42 -0.48 -11.79
N ILE A 253 -21.19 0.31 -12.54
CA ILE A 253 -20.96 1.75 -12.66
C ILE A 253 -21.85 2.45 -11.64
N VAL A 254 -21.25 3.21 -10.73
CA VAL A 254 -21.94 3.91 -9.64
C VAL A 254 -21.82 5.42 -9.81
N ASN A 255 -22.94 6.12 -9.62
CA ASN A 255 -22.99 7.58 -9.74
C ASN A 255 -22.36 8.27 -8.54
N ALA A 256 -21.76 9.42 -8.78
CA ALA A 256 -21.16 10.25 -7.74
C ALA A 256 -22.13 10.57 -6.58
N PRO A 257 -21.61 10.68 -5.34
CA PRO A 257 -22.42 11.01 -4.17
C PRO A 257 -22.83 12.50 -4.15
N LYS A 258 -23.73 12.91 -3.24
CA LYS A 258 -24.29 14.27 -3.22
C LYS A 258 -23.16 15.29 -3.02
N GLY A 259 -23.12 16.31 -3.89
CA GLY A 259 -22.05 17.32 -3.93
C GLY A 259 -21.02 17.07 -5.03
N PHE A 260 -21.06 15.89 -5.65
CA PHE A 260 -20.18 15.48 -6.73
C PHE A 260 -20.98 15.08 -7.99
N LYS A 261 -20.30 15.07 -9.13
CA LYS A 261 -20.80 14.59 -10.44
C LYS A 261 -19.80 13.59 -11.02
N GLY A 262 -20.24 12.81 -12.01
CA GLY A 262 -19.44 11.77 -12.64
C GLY A 262 -19.80 10.37 -12.14
N VAL A 263 -18.96 9.40 -12.48
CA VAL A 263 -19.18 7.98 -12.16
C VAL A 263 -17.88 7.31 -11.73
N LEU A 264 -18.01 6.21 -11.00
CA LEU A 264 -16.91 5.30 -10.69
C LEU A 264 -17.27 3.90 -11.17
N GLN A 265 -16.30 3.20 -11.74
CA GLN A 265 -16.42 1.81 -12.13
C GLN A 265 -15.85 0.91 -11.03
N CYS A 266 -16.69 0.00 -10.55
CA CYS A 266 -16.34 -0.97 -9.53
C CYS A 266 -15.42 -2.06 -10.07
N PRO A 267 -14.60 -2.69 -9.21
CA PRO A 267 -13.70 -3.78 -9.60
C PRO A 267 -14.39 -4.92 -10.37
N GLN A 268 -13.63 -5.57 -11.25
CA GLN A 268 -14.10 -6.72 -12.04
C GLN A 268 -14.50 -7.90 -11.16
N ASN A 269 -13.85 -8.05 -10.00
CA ASN A 269 -14.15 -9.09 -9.03
C ASN A 269 -14.02 -8.50 -7.62
N ILE A 270 -15.15 -8.20 -6.97
CA ILE A 270 -15.20 -7.61 -5.64
C ILE A 270 -14.57 -8.53 -4.58
N LEU A 271 -14.85 -9.83 -4.66
CA LEU A 271 -14.31 -10.81 -3.71
C LEU A 271 -12.79 -10.81 -3.74
N GLN A 272 -12.23 -10.93 -4.94
CA GLN A 272 -10.79 -10.91 -5.16
C GLN A 272 -10.16 -9.58 -4.72
N PHE A 273 -10.76 -8.45 -5.10
CA PHE A 273 -10.30 -7.12 -4.68
C PHE A 273 -10.22 -7.01 -3.14
N CYS A 274 -11.22 -7.53 -2.43
CA CYS A 274 -11.28 -7.51 -0.98
C CYS A 274 -10.37 -8.54 -0.28
N GLN A 275 -9.93 -9.57 -1.01
CA GLN A 275 -9.01 -10.62 -0.55
C GLN A 275 -7.54 -10.30 -0.79
N ASN A 276 -7.24 -9.38 -1.73
CA ASN A 276 -5.90 -8.81 -1.87
C ASN A 276 -5.37 -8.29 -0.53
N LYS A 277 -4.04 -8.27 -0.38
CA LYS A 277 -3.38 -7.91 0.87
C LYS A 277 -3.89 -6.57 1.40
N ARG A 278 -4.29 -6.60 2.67
CA ARG A 278 -4.75 -5.41 3.40
C ARG A 278 -3.58 -4.87 4.20
N TRP A 279 -3.17 -3.66 3.86
CA TRP A 279 -2.14 -2.95 4.59
C TRP A 279 -2.69 -2.44 5.91
N CYS A 280 -1.88 -2.59 6.94
CA CYS A 280 -2.23 -2.10 8.26
C CYS A 280 -2.04 -0.59 8.31
N LYS A 281 -2.92 0.08 9.04
CA LYS A 281 -2.79 1.51 9.30
C LYS A 281 -1.42 1.81 9.92
N ASN A 282 -0.77 2.86 9.43
CA ASN A 282 0.56 3.31 9.86
C ASN A 282 1.65 2.22 9.81
N PHE A 283 1.47 1.16 9.01
CA PHE A 283 2.40 0.04 8.91
C PHE A 283 2.79 -0.57 10.27
N CYS A 284 1.81 -0.62 11.20
CA CYS A 284 2.03 -1.06 12.57
C CYS A 284 3.14 -0.31 13.31
N TYR A 285 3.37 0.96 12.94
CA TYR A 285 4.45 1.82 13.45
C TYR A 285 5.85 1.18 13.37
N SER A 286 6.04 0.22 12.45
CA SER A 286 7.25 -0.61 12.36
C SER A 286 7.58 -1.43 13.62
N ASN A 287 6.66 -1.48 14.60
CA ASN A 287 6.81 -2.22 15.87
C ASN A 287 5.93 -3.48 15.88
N GLY A 288 5.66 -4.01 14.70
CA GLY A 288 4.74 -5.10 14.49
C GLY A 288 4.74 -5.51 13.03
N TYR A 289 4.08 -6.62 12.76
CA TYR A 289 3.85 -7.12 11.43
C TYR A 289 2.35 -7.09 11.13
N CYS A 290 2.01 -6.86 9.86
CA CYS A 290 0.64 -6.78 9.42
C CYS A 290 0.13 -8.15 8.96
N ILE A 291 -1.05 -8.56 9.42
CA ILE A 291 -1.76 -9.72 8.87
C ILE A 291 -3.17 -9.29 8.52
N ASN A 292 -3.51 -9.29 7.22
CA ASN A 292 -4.87 -8.99 6.74
C ASN A 292 -5.45 -7.70 7.33
N GLY A 293 -4.63 -6.64 7.43
CA GLY A 293 -5.03 -5.33 7.96
C GLY A 293 -5.04 -5.22 9.48
N VAL A 294 -4.67 -6.29 10.21
CA VAL A 294 -4.54 -6.30 11.67
C VAL A 294 -3.07 -6.34 12.07
N CYS A 295 -2.66 -5.41 12.93
CA CYS A 295 -1.31 -5.40 13.46
C CYS A 295 -1.10 -6.47 14.53
N LYS A 296 0.00 -7.21 14.40
CA LYS A 296 0.53 -8.11 15.42
C LYS A 296 1.82 -7.52 15.95
N CYS A 297 1.78 -7.12 17.21
CA CYS A 297 2.89 -6.41 17.81
C CYS A 297 4.01 -7.37 18.18
N ILE A 298 5.23 -6.94 17.93
CA ILE A 298 6.42 -7.64 18.45
C ILE A 298 6.48 -7.44 19.96
N GLN A 299 7.30 -8.25 20.63
CA GLN A 299 7.40 -8.23 22.08
C GLN A 299 7.75 -6.83 22.60
N GLY A 300 6.95 -6.32 23.54
CA GLY A 300 7.15 -5.00 24.15
C GLY A 300 6.51 -3.82 23.42
N ALA A 301 5.93 -4.04 22.23
CA ALA A 301 5.01 -3.12 21.59
C ALA A 301 3.55 -3.47 21.93
N GLN A 302 2.69 -2.46 22.00
CA GLN A 302 1.28 -2.63 22.40
C GLN A 302 0.33 -1.73 21.60
N GLY A 303 -0.96 -1.83 21.86
CA GLY A 303 -1.98 -1.04 21.17
C GLY A 303 -2.44 -1.64 19.83
N GLU A 304 -3.52 -1.09 19.28
CA GLU A 304 -4.18 -1.59 18.08
C GLU A 304 -3.28 -1.60 16.84
N PHE A 305 -2.36 -0.63 16.73
CA PHE A 305 -1.43 -0.47 15.61
C PHE A 305 0.03 -0.66 16.04
N CYS A 306 0.28 -1.29 17.19
CA CYS A 306 1.63 -1.46 17.75
C CYS A 306 2.36 -0.16 18.06
N GLN A 307 1.61 0.91 18.28
CA GLN A 307 2.15 2.17 18.74
C GLN A 307 2.56 2.08 20.22
N CYS A 308 3.72 2.65 20.53
CA CYS A 308 4.06 2.93 21.91
C CYS A 308 3.21 4.11 22.44
N ASP A 309 2.99 4.15 23.76
CA ASP A 309 2.22 5.22 24.39
C ASP A 309 2.91 6.58 24.19
N ARG A 310 2.15 7.67 24.36
CA ARG A 310 2.70 9.04 24.26
C ARG A 310 3.89 9.21 25.21
N GLY A 311 4.97 9.79 24.70
CA GLY A 311 6.22 9.97 25.42
C GLY A 311 7.09 8.72 25.52
N THR A 312 6.84 7.70 24.69
CA THR A 312 7.67 6.48 24.59
C THR A 312 8.02 6.13 23.15
N PHE A 313 9.13 5.41 22.95
CA PHE A 313 9.61 4.85 21.67
C PHE A 313 9.89 3.35 21.84
N TYR A 314 9.87 2.59 20.75
CA TYR A 314 10.22 1.18 20.80
C TYR A 314 11.74 0.99 20.83
N SER A 315 12.22 0.24 21.81
CA SER A 315 13.61 -0.23 21.91
C SER A 315 13.63 -1.75 21.86
N GLU A 316 14.50 -2.34 21.03
CA GLU A 316 14.61 -3.81 20.90
C GLU A 316 14.90 -4.53 22.22
N GLU A 317 15.65 -3.89 23.14
CA GLU A 317 16.02 -4.50 24.43
C GLU A 317 14.90 -4.44 25.48
N LYS A 318 14.06 -3.39 25.45
CA LYS A 318 13.16 -3.04 26.56
C LYS A 318 11.71 -2.83 26.14
N GLY A 319 11.38 -2.97 24.85
CA GLY A 319 10.09 -2.56 24.29
C GLY A 319 9.88 -1.05 24.38
N CYS A 320 8.61 -0.64 24.51
CA CYS A 320 8.26 0.77 24.65
C CYS A 320 8.93 1.43 25.89
N SER A 321 9.86 2.34 25.62
CA SER A 321 10.73 3.01 26.59
C SER A 321 10.50 4.51 26.57
N LYS A 322 10.59 5.19 27.73
CA LYS A 322 10.34 6.64 27.82
C LYS A 322 11.36 7.46 27.03
N CYS A 323 10.88 8.51 26.36
CA CYS A 323 11.70 9.58 25.84
C CYS A 323 12.40 10.31 27.00
N ASN A 324 13.64 10.72 26.79
CA ASN A 324 14.37 11.61 27.69
C ASN A 324 14.09 13.09 27.35
N THR A 325 13.80 13.39 26.08
CA THR A 325 13.56 14.75 25.60
C THR A 325 12.34 15.39 26.26
N GLN A 326 12.55 16.51 26.95
CA GLN A 326 11.47 17.27 27.59
C GLN A 326 10.49 17.81 26.55
N ASN A 327 9.21 17.87 26.92
CA ASN A 327 8.13 18.35 26.07
C ASN A 327 7.97 17.57 24.74
N CYS A 328 8.52 16.36 24.67
CA CYS A 328 8.38 15.47 23.52
C CYS A 328 7.15 14.57 23.67
N GLN A 329 6.26 14.61 22.67
CA GLN A 329 5.06 13.78 22.60
C GLN A 329 5.33 12.41 21.97
N TYR A 330 6.18 12.34 20.93
CA TYR A 330 6.62 11.11 20.28
C TYR A 330 8.09 11.22 19.94
N CYS A 331 8.88 10.21 20.30
CA CYS A 331 10.31 10.15 19.98
C CYS A 331 10.63 8.96 19.10
N ASP A 332 11.69 9.10 18.29
CA ASP A 332 12.25 8.04 17.45
C ASP A 332 13.24 7.20 18.25
N SER A 333 13.99 7.86 19.12
CA SER A 333 14.93 7.25 20.04
C SER A 333 14.90 7.98 21.38
N ARG A 334 15.75 7.56 22.32
CA ARG A 334 15.80 8.12 23.67
C ARG A 334 15.89 9.65 23.70
N ASP A 335 16.68 10.26 22.80
CA ASP A 335 16.98 11.70 22.82
C ASP A 335 16.48 12.45 21.57
N GLU A 336 15.85 11.73 20.62
CA GLU A 336 15.39 12.31 19.36
C GLU A 336 13.86 12.35 19.29
N CYS A 337 13.29 13.56 19.30
CA CYS A 337 11.87 13.78 19.19
C CYS A 337 11.39 13.87 17.75
N LEU A 338 10.24 13.25 17.46
CA LEU A 338 9.51 13.32 16.19
C LEU A 338 8.32 14.30 16.26
N GLN A 339 7.78 14.53 17.45
CA GLN A 339 6.67 15.47 17.63
C GLN A 339 6.67 16.00 19.06
N CYS A 340 6.59 17.33 19.19
CA CYS A 340 6.54 18.02 20.46
C CYS A 340 5.10 18.22 20.95
N HIS A 341 4.94 18.48 22.25
CA HIS A 341 3.68 18.96 22.82
C HIS A 341 3.32 20.35 22.28
N ASP A 342 2.02 20.69 22.31
CA ASP A 342 1.51 22.01 21.92
C ASP A 342 2.29 23.14 22.62
N GLY A 343 2.58 24.22 21.89
CA GLY A 343 3.46 25.31 22.33
C GLY A 343 4.96 25.07 22.12
N TYR A 344 5.37 23.88 21.65
CA TYR A 344 6.75 23.53 21.31
C TYR A 344 6.82 23.00 19.88
N GLY A 345 7.94 23.29 19.22
CA GLY A 345 8.25 22.81 17.86
C GLY A 345 9.61 22.14 17.82
N LEU A 346 9.83 21.34 16.77
CA LEU A 346 11.11 20.67 16.58
C LEU A 346 12.21 21.66 16.18
N ASN A 347 13.38 21.52 16.80
CA ASN A 347 14.63 22.11 16.37
C ASN A 347 15.74 21.08 16.62
N ASN A 348 16.41 20.61 15.56
CA ASN A 348 17.44 19.55 15.64
C ASN A 348 16.99 18.33 16.46
N LYS A 349 15.77 17.83 16.20
CA LYS A 349 15.14 16.70 16.91
C LYS A 349 14.93 16.91 18.42
N GLN A 350 15.03 18.15 18.92
CA GLN A 350 14.64 18.51 20.28
C GLN A 350 13.41 19.42 20.27
N CYS A 351 12.68 19.44 21.38
CA CYS A 351 11.51 20.30 21.53
C CYS A 351 11.89 21.61 22.19
N VAL A 352 11.76 22.68 21.41
CA VAL A 352 11.97 24.05 21.88
C VAL A 352 10.66 24.83 21.76
N LYS A 353 10.48 25.86 22.57
CA LYS A 353 9.26 26.66 22.55
C LYS A 353 9.07 27.29 21.15
N CYS A 354 7.84 27.37 20.67
CA CYS A 354 7.55 28.05 19.40
C CYS A 354 8.13 29.48 19.42
N ASN A 355 8.81 29.85 18.33
CA ASN A 355 9.49 31.14 18.17
C ASN A 355 8.48 32.31 18.25
N ASP A 356 7.31 32.12 17.65
CA ASP A 356 6.22 33.10 17.74
C ASP A 356 5.39 32.87 19.02
N SER A 357 5.44 33.85 19.93
CA SER A 357 4.65 33.88 21.16
C SER A 357 3.13 33.77 20.97
N LYS A 358 2.62 34.09 19.78
CA LYS A 358 1.20 34.00 19.41
C LYS A 358 0.83 32.66 18.76
N CYS A 359 1.81 31.76 18.61
CA CYS A 359 1.60 30.44 18.05
C CYS A 359 1.19 29.45 19.14
N LEU A 360 0.04 28.80 18.93
CA LEU A 360 -0.47 27.73 19.81
C LEU A 360 0.15 26.37 19.45
N VAL A 361 0.31 26.09 18.15
CA VAL A 361 0.85 24.82 17.65
C VAL A 361 1.83 25.10 16.51
N CYS A 362 3.09 24.70 16.66
CA CYS A 362 4.11 24.80 15.62
C CYS A 362 4.68 23.41 15.31
N LYS A 363 4.97 23.13 14.04
CA LYS A 363 5.56 21.84 13.61
C LYS A 363 7.07 21.86 13.80
N GLU A 364 7.71 22.86 13.22
CA GLU A 364 9.08 23.28 13.52
C GLU A 364 9.01 24.52 14.40
N TYR A 365 10.05 24.80 15.19
CA TYR A 365 10.01 25.91 16.14
C TYR A 365 9.70 27.27 15.51
N ASP A 366 9.97 27.46 14.22
CA ASP A 366 9.75 28.66 13.44
C ASP A 366 8.53 28.59 12.49
N ASN A 367 7.80 27.47 12.47
CA ASN A 367 6.68 27.25 11.56
C ASN A 367 5.37 26.94 12.31
N CYS A 368 4.55 27.96 12.46
CA CYS A 368 3.25 27.86 13.11
C CYS A 368 2.18 27.24 12.21
N THR A 369 1.34 26.39 12.80
CA THR A 369 0.20 25.75 12.15
C THR A 369 -1.14 26.16 12.76
N LYS A 370 -1.14 26.66 14.00
CA LYS A 370 -2.33 27.18 14.68
C LYS A 370 -1.95 28.34 15.59
N CYS A 371 -2.61 29.47 15.40
CA CYS A 371 -2.39 30.67 16.21
C CYS A 371 -3.38 30.77 17.38
N MET A 372 -3.07 31.62 18.36
CA MET A 372 -3.96 31.98 19.46
C MET A 372 -5.24 32.67 18.94
N GLU A 373 -6.28 32.70 19.77
CA GLU A 373 -7.50 33.47 19.47
C GLU A 373 -7.14 34.93 19.13
N ASP A 374 -7.88 35.53 18.19
CA ASP A 374 -7.67 36.89 17.63
C ASP A 374 -6.42 37.12 16.78
N THR A 375 -5.74 36.05 16.36
CA THR A 375 -4.65 36.11 15.39
C THR A 375 -4.94 35.28 14.15
N SER A 376 -4.29 35.61 13.04
CA SER A 376 -4.43 34.95 11.74
C SER A 376 -3.08 34.36 11.29
N LEU A 377 -3.10 33.10 10.86
CA LEU A 377 -1.92 32.42 10.33
C LEU A 377 -1.65 32.85 8.89
N LYS A 378 -0.43 33.28 8.59
CA LYS A 378 0.03 33.55 7.23
C LYS A 378 1.49 33.11 7.08
N ASN A 379 1.76 32.22 6.12
CA ASN A 379 3.09 31.68 5.82
C ASN A 379 3.85 31.17 7.06
N GLY A 380 3.17 30.41 7.94
CA GLY A 380 3.81 29.86 9.15
C GLY A 380 3.98 30.85 10.31
N VAL A 381 3.45 32.07 10.22
CA VAL A 381 3.60 33.12 11.25
C VAL A 381 2.23 33.67 11.66
N CYS A 382 2.07 34.03 12.93
CA CYS A 382 0.81 34.53 13.48
C CYS A 382 0.77 36.06 13.54
N PHE A 383 -0.15 36.65 12.77
CA PHE A 383 -0.37 38.08 12.75
C PHE A 383 -1.61 38.44 13.58
N GLY A 384 -1.60 39.57 14.28
CA GLY A 384 -2.81 40.07 14.93
C GLY A 384 -3.87 40.39 13.88
N LYS A 385 -5.13 40.04 14.11
CA LYS A 385 -6.23 40.54 13.27
C LYS A 385 -6.22 42.07 13.38
N MET A 386 -5.94 42.79 12.30
CA MET A 386 -6.23 44.22 12.28
C MET A 386 -7.73 44.35 12.56
N LEU A 387 -8.10 45.07 13.62
CA LEU A 387 -9.44 45.65 13.69
C LEU A 387 -9.62 46.47 12.41
N GLN A 388 -10.42 45.98 11.47
CA GLN A 388 -11.04 46.86 10.50
C GLN A 388 -12.00 47.74 11.28
N ILE A 389 -11.49 48.87 11.78
CA ILE A 389 -12.34 50.01 12.07
C ILE A 389 -12.86 50.44 10.70
N MET A 390 -14.03 49.92 10.33
CA MET A 390 -14.82 50.52 9.27
C MET A 390 -15.08 51.96 9.69
N SER A 391 -14.35 52.88 9.07
CA SER A 391 -14.64 54.30 9.09
C SER A 391 -16.01 54.55 8.46
N PHE A 392 -17.07 54.38 9.24
CA PHE A 392 -18.40 54.94 8.99
C PHE A 392 -18.35 56.45 9.26
N VAL A 393 -17.61 57.20 8.44
CA VAL A 393 -17.72 58.67 8.39
C VAL A 393 -17.63 59.10 6.93
N SER A 394 -18.68 58.86 6.15
CA SER A 394 -18.99 59.57 4.90
C SER A 394 -20.37 59.14 4.37
N PHE A 395 -21.43 59.33 5.17
CA PHE A 395 -22.81 59.22 4.67
C PHE A 395 -23.79 60.17 5.38
N ILE A 396 -23.33 61.34 5.82
CA ILE A 396 -24.20 62.44 6.28
C ILE A 396 -23.63 63.74 5.71
N LEU A 397 -23.93 64.04 4.44
CA LEU A 397 -23.81 65.39 3.83
C LEU A 397 -24.35 65.40 2.39
N PHE A 398 -25.55 64.88 2.13
CA PHE A 398 -26.24 65.13 0.86
C PHE A 398 -27.77 65.02 0.99
N ILE A 399 -28.37 65.62 2.04
CA ILE A 399 -29.80 65.95 2.06
C ILE A 399 -29.97 67.29 2.78
N GLN A 400 -29.73 68.40 2.07
CA GLN A 400 -30.33 69.72 2.37
C GLN A 400 -29.92 70.75 1.30
N VAL A 401 -30.35 70.56 0.06
CA VAL A 401 -30.63 71.66 -0.88
C VAL A 401 -31.74 71.19 -1.82
N PHE A 402 -33.00 71.31 -1.38
CA PHE A 402 -34.19 71.50 -2.19
C PHE A 402 -35.35 71.73 -1.20
N ILE A 403 -35.54 73.00 -0.83
CA ILE A 403 -36.79 73.77 -0.66
C ILE A 403 -36.36 75.17 -0.25
#